data_AF-A0A816JLK6-F1
#
_entry.id   AF-A0A816JLK6-F1
#
_cell.length_a   1.000
_cell.length_b   1.000
_cell.length_c   1.000
_cell.angle_alpha   90.00
_cell.angle_beta   90.00
_cell.angle_gamma   90.00
#
_symmetry.space_group_name_H-M   'P 1'
#
loop_
_entity.id
_entity.type
_entity.pdbx_description
1 polymer ?
#
loop_
_entity_poly.entity_id
_entity_poly.type
_entity_poly.pdbx_seq_one_letter_code
_entity_poly.pdbx_strand_id
1 'polypeptide(L)' 'VISPHSDARDVDIPEEVSSQVMYPPNTKRQPGRRRKTRIPSTGEIKAPKKTVSKNICGRCREEGHNRTNCTVPI' A
#
# COMPACT_ATOMS: atom_id res chain seq x y z
N VAL A 1 43.26 -0.05 16.76
CA VAL A 1 42.53 -1.10 17.51
C VAL A 1 41.19 -1.29 16.83
N ILE A 2 40.90 -2.49 16.32
CA ILE A 2 39.58 -2.83 15.78
C ILE A 2 38.83 -3.48 16.93
N SER A 3 37.77 -2.82 17.44
CA SER A 3 36.83 -3.45 18.36
C SER A 3 35.71 -4.07 17.53
N PRO A 4 35.63 -5.40 17.42
CA PRO A 4 34.50 -6.03 16.76
C PRO A 4 33.24 -5.75 17.59
N HIS A 5 32.13 -5.45 16.91
CA HIS A 5 30.83 -5.44 17.55
C HIS A 5 30.48 -6.87 17.98
N SER A 6 29.88 -7.00 19.17
CA SER A 6 29.31 -8.26 19.63
C SER A 6 28.19 -8.72 18.71
N ASP A 7 28.00 -10.04 18.61
CA ASP A 7 26.93 -10.59 17.80
C ASP A 7 25.57 -10.23 18.40
N ALA A 8 24.63 -9.80 17.56
CA ALA A 8 23.29 -9.40 17.98
C ALA A 8 22.44 -10.54 18.57
N ARG A 9 22.97 -11.78 18.58
CA ARG A 9 22.36 -12.94 19.23
C ARG A 9 22.76 -13.09 20.69
N ASP A 10 23.86 -12.45 21.10
CA ASP A 10 24.43 -12.57 22.44
C ASP A 10 23.92 -11.49 23.40
N VAL A 11 22.95 -10.67 22.95
CA VAL A 11 22.32 -9.64 23.77
C VAL A 11 21.08 -10.20 24.47
N ASP A 12 21.08 -10.13 25.80
CA ASP A 12 19.91 -10.48 26.60
C ASP A 12 18.80 -9.45 26.36
N ILE A 13 17.66 -9.91 25.85
CA ILE A 13 16.48 -9.08 25.62
C ILE A 13 15.65 -9.04 26.91
N PRO A 14 15.39 -7.85 27.49
CA PRO A 14 14.53 -7.74 28.67
C PRO A 14 13.15 -8.33 28.44
N GLU A 15 12.56 -8.94 29.48
CA GLU A 15 11.24 -9.60 29.41
C GLU A 15 10.13 -8.62 28.99
N GLU A 16 10.24 -7.36 29.39
CA GLU A 16 9.34 -6.27 28.98
C GLU A 16 9.33 -6.02 27.47
N VAL A 17 10.43 -6.32 26.77
CA VAL A 17 10.56 -6.15 25.32
C VAL A 17 10.14 -7.42 24.58
N SER A 18 10.52 -8.60 25.10
CA SER A 18 10.18 -9.88 24.47
C SER A 18 8.69 -10.22 24.55
N SER A 19 8.00 -9.72 25.58
CA SER A 19 6.55 -9.89 25.76
C SER A 19 5.69 -8.92 24.95
N GLN A 20 6.29 -7.89 24.32
CA GLN A 20 5.53 -6.92 23.52
C GLN A 20 5.04 -7.52 22.21
N VAL A 21 3.72 -7.51 22.04
CA VAL A 21 3.08 -7.87 20.75
C VAL A 21 3.08 -6.65 19.84
N MET A 22 3.97 -6.67 18.85
CA MET A 22 4.09 -5.60 17.85
C MET A 22 3.21 -5.91 16.63
N TYR A 23 2.28 -5.00 16.32
CA TYR A 23 1.50 -5.07 15.09
C TYR A 23 2.18 -4.30 13.95
N PRO A 24 1.86 -4.64 12.68
CA PRO A 24 2.26 -3.83 11.55
C PRO A 24 1.82 -2.37 11.71
N PRO A 25 2.57 -1.42 11.16
CA PRO A 25 2.22 -0.01 11.26
C PRO A 25 0.92 0.25 10.51
N ASN A 26 -0.05 0.81 11.23
CA ASN A 26 -1.33 1.23 10.67
C ASN A 26 -1.09 2.42 9.74
N THR A 27 -0.92 2.12 8.44
CA THR A 27 -0.53 3.12 7.44
C THR A 27 -1.45 3.12 6.24
N LYS A 28 -1.73 4.33 5.74
CA LYS A 28 -2.39 4.52 4.45
C LYS A 28 -1.35 4.36 3.35
N ARG A 29 -1.67 3.57 2.33
CA ARG A 29 -0.87 3.53 1.09
C ARG A 29 -0.91 4.90 0.42
N GLN A 30 0.26 5.49 0.21
CA GLN A 30 0.36 6.72 -0.55
C GLN A 30 -0.18 6.52 -1.98
N PRO A 31 -0.81 7.55 -2.58
CA PRO A 31 -1.24 7.47 -3.96
C PRO A 31 -0.04 7.15 -4.86
N GLY A 32 -0.16 6.06 -5.63
CA GLY A 32 0.83 5.76 -6.65
C GLY A 32 0.80 6.78 -7.79
N ARG A 33 1.79 6.71 -8.67
CA ARG A 33 1.83 7.53 -9.88
C ARG A 33 0.58 7.27 -10.74
N ARG A 34 -0.14 8.33 -11.11
CA ARG A 34 -1.26 8.22 -12.05
C ARG A 34 -0.78 7.60 -13.37
N ARG A 35 -1.55 6.64 -13.90
CA ARG A 35 -1.27 6.07 -15.22
C ARG A 35 -1.40 7.17 -16.27
N LYS A 36 -0.45 7.26 -17.19
CA LYS A 36 -0.59 8.12 -18.37
C LYS A 36 -1.69 7.52 -19.25
N THR A 37 -2.63 8.33 -19.70
CA THR A 37 -3.59 7.92 -20.73
C THR A 37 -2.83 7.74 -22.05
N ARG A 38 -3.07 6.63 -22.73
CA ARG A 38 -2.52 6.39 -24.07
C ARG A 38 -3.15 7.39 -25.05
N ILE A 39 -2.33 8.00 -25.89
CA ILE A 39 -2.78 8.82 -27.02
C ILE A 39 -2.88 7.89 -28.24
N PRO A 40 -4.04 7.81 -28.92
CA PRO A 40 -4.18 6.97 -30.10
C PRO A 40 -3.48 7.55 -31.32
N SER A 41 -3.06 6.68 -32.24
CA SER A 41 -2.52 7.07 -33.54
C SER A 41 -3.66 7.39 -34.53
N THR A 42 -3.33 8.01 -35.67
CA THR A 42 -4.29 8.28 -36.74
C THR A 42 -4.93 6.98 -37.25
N GLY A 43 -6.25 6.92 -37.33
CA GLY A 43 -7.02 5.75 -37.79
C GLY A 43 -7.43 4.76 -36.69
N GLU A 44 -7.02 4.97 -35.44
CA GLU A 44 -7.38 4.06 -34.33
C GLU A 44 -8.82 4.30 -33.84
N ILE A 45 -9.69 3.30 -33.97
CA ILE A 45 -11.09 3.36 -33.52
C ILE A 45 -11.14 3.11 -32.01
N LYS A 46 -11.70 4.06 -31.24
CA LYS A 46 -11.88 3.89 -29.79
C LYS A 46 -12.99 2.89 -29.51
N ALA A 47 -12.72 1.95 -28.60
CA ALA A 47 -13.76 1.05 -28.09
C ALA A 47 -14.91 1.86 -27.46
N PRO A 48 -16.17 1.39 -27.57
CA PRO A 48 -17.30 2.02 -26.92
C PRO A 48 -17.09 2.10 -25.41
N LYS A 49 -17.48 3.23 -24.81
CA LYS A 49 -17.39 3.42 -23.36
C LYS A 49 -18.29 2.39 -22.69
N LYS A 50 -17.72 1.56 -21.81
CA LYS A 50 -18.50 0.66 -20.96
C LYS A 50 -19.40 1.47 -20.03
N THR A 51 -20.57 0.94 -19.71
CA THR A 51 -21.45 1.50 -18.69
C THR A 51 -20.67 1.61 -17.37
N VAL A 52 -20.75 2.77 -16.72
CA VAL A 52 -20.02 3.04 -15.49
C VAL A 52 -20.72 2.28 -14.37
N SER A 53 -20.13 1.18 -13.91
CA SER A 53 -20.55 0.54 -12.67
C SER A 53 -20.29 1.48 -11.49
N LYS A 54 -21.08 1.34 -10.41
CA LYS A 54 -20.81 2.06 -9.16
C LYS A 54 -19.35 1.85 -8.72
N ASN A 55 -18.68 2.93 -8.33
CA ASN A 55 -17.30 2.87 -7.88
C ASN A 55 -17.27 2.32 -6.45
N ILE A 56 -16.95 1.03 -6.33
CA ILE A 56 -16.78 0.34 -5.06
C ILE A 56 -15.29 0.23 -4.74
N CYS A 57 -14.92 0.58 -3.52
CA CYS A 57 -13.54 0.48 -3.06
C CYS A 57 -13.09 -0.99 -3.00
N GLY A 58 -12.08 -1.35 -3.78
CA GLY A 58 -11.51 -2.70 -3.73
C GLY A 58 -10.78 -3.08 -2.43
N ARG A 59 -10.75 -2.21 -1.41
CA ARG A 59 -10.22 -2.50 -0.06
C ARG A 59 -11.35 -2.71 0.95
N CYS A 60 -12.11 -1.67 1.26
CA CYS A 60 -13.18 -1.72 2.28
C CYS A 60 -14.56 -2.08 1.72
N ARG A 61 -14.71 -2.19 0.40
CA ARG A 61 -15.98 -2.50 -0.30
C ARG A 61 -17.08 -1.44 -0.13
N GLU A 62 -16.75 -0.25 0.35
CA GLU A 62 -17.66 0.90 0.42
C GLU A 62 -17.70 1.70 -0.89
N GLU A 63 -18.80 2.42 -1.10
CA GLU A 63 -18.97 3.34 -2.25
C GLU A 63 -18.34 4.72 -1.98
N GLY A 64 -18.24 5.56 -3.02
CA GLY A 64 -17.83 6.96 -2.90
C GLY A 64 -16.31 7.21 -2.93
N HIS A 65 -15.50 6.16 -2.86
CA HIS A 65 -14.05 6.29 -2.99
C HIS A 65 -13.42 5.05 -3.65
N ASN A 66 -12.19 5.20 -4.15
CA ASN A 66 -11.42 4.11 -4.74
C ASN A 66 -10.31 3.62 -3.79
N ARG A 67 -9.65 2.52 -4.16
CA ARG A 67 -8.56 1.92 -3.37
C ARG A 67 -7.39 2.87 -3.08
N THR A 68 -7.15 3.89 -3.91
CA THR A 68 -6.08 4.88 -3.69
C THR A 68 -6.45 5.94 -2.65
N ASN A 69 -7.74 6.26 -2.51
CA ASN A 69 -8.21 7.30 -1.59
C ASN A 69 -8.73 6.72 -0.27
N CYS A 70 -8.95 5.41 -0.20
CA CYS A 70 -9.42 4.69 0.98
C CYS A 70 -8.57 5.02 2.23
N THR A 71 -9.27 5.39 3.30
CA THR A 71 -8.70 5.74 4.61
C THR A 71 -8.47 4.52 5.49
N VAL A 72 -9.10 3.39 5.17
CA VAL A 72 -8.85 2.12 5.87
C VAL A 72 -7.40 1.70 5.65
N PRO A 73 -6.65 1.41 6.73
CA PRO A 73 -5.26 1.00 6.65
C PRO A 73 -5.06 -0.37 6.02
N ILE A 74 -3.80 -0.65 5.64
CA ILE A 74 -3.37 -1.97 5.15
C ILE A 74 -2.94 -2.84 6.33
#